data_AF-A0A836SSA6-F1
#
_entry.id   AF-A0A836SSA6-F1
#
_cell.length_a   1.000
_cell.length_b   1.000
_cell.length_c   1.000
_cell.angle_alpha   90.00
_cell.angle_beta   90.00
_cell.angle_gamma   90.00
#
_symmetry.space_group_name_H-M   'P 1'
#
loop_
_entity.id
_entity.type
_entity.pdbx_description
1 polymer ?
#
loop_
_entity_poly.entity_id
_entity_poly.type
_entity_poly.pdbx_seq_one_letter_code
_entity_poly.pdbx_strand_id
1 'polypeptide(L)'
;MSLVEEIIASLPQPETAVRGVWCCAFWTLVESRGAGLASSMRSEGDPYHTDAPAAVRGAGALEGRPAGELACYVLEADPVSASIGMAAINSLLDPPAQAVEINAADLLAEKAAGKTLAVVGHFPFVRRLESRVRRLWVFERRPRPGDFAAEMFTAVAPECEVICLSATTIMNHTAETLLASCRPEAFVVMVGPSTPFTPVLFDYGVDVLAGSVVTDAPQALRYLKEGAVFRQLKGRGVQLRSWARSPKDLRH
;
A
#
# COMPACT_ATOMS: atom_id res chain seq x y z
N MET A 1 10.05 -17.65 -5.49
CA MET A 1 9.52 -16.38 -6.04
C MET A 1 9.52 -15.39 -4.90
N SER A 2 9.81 -14.13 -5.17
CA SER A 2 9.63 -13.06 -4.17
C SER A 2 8.14 -12.82 -3.91
N LEU A 3 7.83 -12.12 -2.81
CA LEU A 3 6.46 -11.71 -2.48
C LEU A 3 5.76 -11.05 -3.68
N VAL A 4 6.45 -10.14 -4.36
CA VAL A 4 5.88 -9.34 -5.45
C VAL A 4 5.63 -10.20 -6.69
N GLU A 5 6.53 -11.12 -7.01
CA GLU A 5 6.37 -12.07 -8.12
C GLU A 5 5.18 -13.01 -7.88
N GLU A 6 4.96 -13.45 -6.64
CA GLU A 6 3.83 -14.32 -6.28
C GLU A 6 2.49 -13.57 -6.35
N ILE A 7 2.47 -12.29 -5.95
CA ILE A 7 1.31 -11.41 -6.16
C ILE A 7 0.99 -11.32 -7.66
N ILE A 8 1.99 -11.05 -8.52
CA ILE A 8 1.78 -10.94 -9.97
C ILE A 8 1.28 -12.26 -10.57
N ALA A 9 1.85 -13.39 -10.16
CA ALA A 9 1.48 -14.71 -10.67
C ALA A 9 0.06 -15.15 -10.25
N SER A 10 -0.48 -14.59 -9.17
CA SER A 10 -1.83 -14.87 -8.67
C SER A 10 -2.91 -13.92 -9.22
N LEU A 11 -2.55 -12.95 -10.07
CA LEU A 11 -3.50 -11.97 -10.61
C LEU A 11 -4.57 -12.63 -11.50
N PRO A 12 -5.85 -12.29 -11.30
CA PRO A 12 -6.92 -12.77 -12.18
C PRO A 12 -6.98 -11.93 -13.46
N GLN A 13 -7.25 -12.59 -14.59
CA GLN A 13 -7.46 -11.96 -15.90
C GLN A 13 -6.35 -10.93 -16.29
N PRO A 14 -5.06 -11.29 -16.18
CA PRO A 14 -3.95 -10.37 -16.46
C PRO A 14 -3.95 -9.84 -17.90
N GLU A 15 -4.62 -10.52 -18.83
CA GLU A 15 -4.84 -10.11 -20.21
C GLU A 15 -5.80 -8.92 -20.38
N THR A 16 -6.53 -8.53 -19.32
CA THR A 16 -7.51 -7.42 -19.36
C THR A 16 -6.85 -6.14 -19.86
N ALA A 17 -7.43 -5.52 -20.89
CA ALA A 17 -6.92 -4.29 -21.44
C ALA A 17 -7.05 -3.12 -20.45
N VAL A 18 -5.98 -2.35 -20.32
CA VAL A 18 -5.97 -1.09 -19.56
C VAL A 18 -6.79 -0.05 -20.31
N ARG A 19 -7.77 0.56 -19.62
CA ARG A 19 -8.61 1.64 -20.15
C ARG A 19 -8.06 3.04 -19.89
N GLY A 20 -7.19 3.18 -18.88
CA GLY A 20 -6.59 4.47 -18.57
C GLY A 20 -5.56 4.38 -17.46
N VAL A 21 -4.57 5.28 -17.53
CA VAL A 21 -3.53 5.46 -16.51
C VAL A 21 -3.41 6.94 -16.19
N TRP A 22 -3.59 7.29 -14.91
CA TRP A 22 -3.48 8.67 -14.44
C TRP A 22 -2.47 8.73 -13.30
N CYS A 23 -1.30 9.29 -13.59
CA CYS A 23 -0.29 9.63 -12.59
C CYS A 23 -0.56 11.04 -12.07
N CYS A 24 -1.30 11.16 -10.96
CA CYS A 24 -1.64 12.45 -10.36
C CYS A 24 -0.59 12.88 -9.32
N ALA A 25 -0.82 14.01 -8.66
CA ALA A 25 0.17 14.59 -7.73
C ALA A 25 0.57 13.64 -6.59
N PHE A 26 -0.43 12.96 -5.99
CA PHE A 26 -0.29 12.11 -4.82
C PHE A 26 -0.71 10.65 -5.05
N TRP A 27 -1.46 10.38 -6.12
CA TRP A 27 -2.07 9.08 -6.38
C TRP A 27 -1.95 8.71 -7.85
N THR A 28 -1.63 7.46 -8.11
CA THR A 28 -1.69 6.84 -9.42
C THR A 28 -2.92 5.96 -9.49
N LEU A 29 -3.75 6.14 -10.52
CA LEU A 29 -4.92 5.32 -10.79
C LEU A 29 -4.74 4.59 -12.11
N VAL A 30 -5.00 3.29 -12.11
CA VAL A 30 -5.08 2.46 -13.33
C VAL A 30 -6.48 1.87 -13.39
N GLU A 31 -7.12 2.00 -14.54
CA GLU A 31 -8.41 1.37 -14.82
C GLU A 31 -8.21 0.19 -15.78
N SER A 32 -8.62 -1.01 -15.37
CA SER A 32 -8.58 -2.24 -16.18
C SER A 32 -9.81 -3.12 -15.89
N ARG A 33 -9.73 -4.21 -15.13
CA ARG A 33 -10.91 -4.99 -14.74
C ARG A 33 -11.85 -4.15 -13.86
N GLY A 34 -11.29 -3.57 -12.81
CA GLY A 34 -11.85 -2.48 -12.02
C GLY A 34 -10.98 -1.22 -12.14
N ALA A 35 -10.86 -0.48 -11.03
CA ALA A 35 -9.91 0.63 -10.91
C ALA A 35 -9.08 0.46 -9.64
N GLY A 36 -7.77 0.55 -9.80
CA GLY A 36 -6.80 0.40 -8.72
C GLY A 36 -6.12 1.71 -8.41
N LEU A 37 -5.84 1.93 -7.14
CA LEU A 37 -5.17 3.13 -6.64
C LEU A 37 -3.83 2.74 -6.02
N ALA A 38 -2.82 3.58 -6.17
CA ALA A 38 -1.57 3.50 -5.44
C ALA A 38 -1.06 4.91 -5.11
N SER A 39 -0.26 5.04 -4.06
CA SER A 39 0.49 6.28 -3.79
C SER A 39 1.42 6.60 -4.96
N SER A 40 1.45 7.86 -5.43
CA SER A 40 2.44 8.29 -6.42
C SER A 40 3.78 8.54 -5.74
N MET A 41 4.72 7.63 -5.94
CA MET A 41 6.09 7.80 -5.49
C MET A 41 6.88 8.60 -6.53
N ARG A 42 7.90 9.32 -6.06
CA ARG A 42 8.77 10.13 -6.92
C ARG A 42 10.21 9.76 -6.65
N SER A 43 11.04 9.82 -7.70
CA SER A 43 12.48 9.72 -7.54
C SER A 43 12.98 10.82 -6.61
N GLU A 44 14.02 10.50 -5.83
CA GLU A 44 14.65 11.45 -4.90
C GLU A 44 15.66 12.36 -5.63
N GLY A 45 16.03 12.01 -6.86
CA GLY A 45 16.93 12.78 -7.72
C GLY A 45 16.21 13.73 -8.67
N ASP A 46 16.98 14.60 -9.32
CA ASP A 46 16.49 15.51 -10.34
C ASP A 46 16.18 14.75 -11.65
N PRO A 47 14.91 14.59 -12.05
CA PRO A 47 14.56 13.87 -13.26
C PRO A 47 15.05 14.56 -14.55
N TYR A 48 15.49 15.82 -14.46
CA TYR A 48 15.96 16.62 -15.60
C TYR A 48 17.49 16.60 -15.77
N HIS A 49 18.24 16.15 -14.75
CA HIS A 49 19.70 16.27 -14.70
C HIS A 49 20.42 14.97 -14.33
N THR A 50 19.75 13.81 -14.36
CA THR A 50 20.39 12.49 -14.23
C THR A 50 20.61 11.84 -15.60
N ASP A 51 21.80 11.24 -15.81
CA ASP A 51 22.16 10.49 -17.03
C ASP A 51 21.32 9.21 -17.27
N ALA A 52 20.50 8.82 -16.30
CA ALA A 52 19.51 7.76 -16.43
C ALA A 52 18.10 8.39 -16.42
N PRO A 53 17.37 8.40 -17.54
CA PRO A 53 16.01 8.91 -17.54
C PRO A 53 15.13 7.94 -16.75
N ALA A 54 14.58 8.41 -15.63
CA ALA A 54 13.43 7.83 -14.97
C ALA A 54 12.24 7.90 -15.93
N ALA A 55 12.14 6.91 -16.83
CA ALA A 55 11.21 6.91 -17.94
C ALA A 55 10.26 5.72 -17.81
N VAL A 56 8.98 6.03 -17.61
CA VAL A 56 7.92 5.03 -17.69
C VAL A 56 7.93 4.44 -19.11
N ARG A 57 8.26 3.15 -19.21
CA ARG A 57 8.32 2.44 -20.49
C ARG A 57 6.95 2.47 -21.18
N GLY A 58 6.92 2.92 -22.43
CA GLY A 58 5.67 2.98 -23.21
C GLY A 58 4.71 4.09 -22.77
N ALA A 59 5.19 5.12 -22.07
CA ALA A 59 4.39 6.31 -21.77
C ALA A 59 3.75 6.88 -23.05
N GLY A 60 2.46 7.22 -22.96
CA GLY A 60 1.64 7.63 -24.12
C GLY A 60 0.99 6.47 -24.90
N ALA A 61 1.36 5.22 -24.61
CA ALA A 61 0.83 4.02 -25.26
C ALA A 61 0.48 2.90 -24.26
N LEU A 62 0.16 3.26 -23.01
CA LEU A 62 -0.20 2.29 -21.96
C LEU A 62 -1.64 1.79 -22.07
N GLU A 63 -2.55 2.62 -22.60
CA GLU A 63 -3.93 2.22 -22.86
C GLU A 63 -3.99 1.12 -23.93
N GLY A 64 -4.88 0.15 -23.73
CA GLY A 64 -5.02 -1.04 -24.57
C GLY A 64 -4.03 -2.16 -24.27
N ARG A 65 -2.96 -1.92 -23.48
CA ARG A 65 -2.02 -2.98 -23.08
C ARG A 65 -2.64 -3.90 -22.02
N PRO A 66 -2.18 -5.17 -21.91
CA PRO A 66 -2.59 -6.05 -20.83
C PRO A 66 -2.21 -5.48 -19.46
N ALA A 67 -3.17 -5.46 -18.52
CA ALA A 67 -2.96 -4.95 -17.18
C ALA A 67 -1.91 -5.74 -16.40
N GLY A 68 -1.78 -7.05 -16.65
CA GLY A 68 -0.71 -7.88 -16.10
C GLY A 68 0.68 -7.47 -16.57
N GLU A 69 0.81 -6.88 -17.77
CA GLU A 69 2.09 -6.32 -18.20
C GLU A 69 2.44 -5.06 -17.40
N LEU A 70 1.47 -4.17 -17.20
CA LEU A 70 1.66 -2.99 -16.35
C LEU A 70 1.91 -3.39 -14.90
N ALA A 71 1.26 -4.46 -14.39
CA ALA A 71 1.49 -4.97 -13.04
C ALA A 71 2.96 -5.27 -12.79
N CYS A 72 3.69 -5.81 -13.78
CA CYS A 72 5.14 -6.04 -13.69
C CYS A 72 5.97 -4.76 -13.48
N TYR A 73 5.43 -3.56 -13.76
CA TYR A 73 6.14 -2.30 -13.54
C TYR A 73 6.40 -2.06 -12.04
N VAL A 74 5.68 -2.75 -11.15
CA VAL A 74 5.95 -2.72 -9.70
C VAL A 74 7.37 -3.19 -9.38
N LEU A 75 7.95 -4.08 -10.20
CA LEU A 75 9.30 -4.62 -10.07
C LEU A 75 10.40 -3.64 -10.51
N GLU A 76 10.04 -2.57 -11.23
CA GLU A 76 11.00 -1.59 -11.70
C GLU A 76 11.55 -0.75 -10.54
N ALA A 77 12.80 -0.31 -10.67
CA ALA A 77 13.43 0.58 -9.69
C ALA A 77 12.88 2.01 -9.76
N ASP A 78 12.29 2.40 -10.90
CA ASP A 78 11.68 3.72 -11.06
C ASP A 78 10.40 3.83 -10.20
N PRO A 79 10.31 4.81 -9.28
CA PRO A 79 9.16 4.92 -8.38
C PRO A 79 7.83 5.22 -9.09
N VAL A 80 7.86 5.88 -10.25
CA VAL A 80 6.64 6.19 -11.00
C VAL A 80 6.10 4.93 -11.68
N SER A 81 6.98 4.16 -12.33
CA SER A 81 6.66 2.82 -12.82
C SER A 81 6.12 1.92 -11.72
N ALA A 82 6.78 1.92 -10.54
CA ALA A 82 6.33 1.11 -9.42
C ALA A 82 4.91 1.49 -8.95
N SER A 83 4.59 2.78 -8.93
CA SER A 83 3.23 3.28 -8.67
C SER A 83 2.22 2.85 -9.72
N ILE A 84 2.59 2.85 -11.00
CA ILE A 84 1.71 2.36 -12.09
C ILE A 84 1.46 0.87 -11.92
N GLY A 85 2.50 0.08 -11.68
CA GLY A 85 2.35 -1.37 -11.53
C GLY A 85 1.53 -1.75 -10.32
N MET A 86 1.71 -1.05 -9.19
CA MET A 86 0.88 -1.28 -8.01
C MET A 86 -0.60 -0.92 -8.25
N ALA A 87 -0.86 0.19 -8.94
CA ALA A 87 -2.23 0.55 -9.31
C ALA A 87 -2.83 -0.46 -10.30
N ALA A 88 -2.03 -1.01 -11.23
CA ALA A 88 -2.46 -2.07 -12.14
C ALA A 88 -2.80 -3.38 -11.40
N ILE A 89 -1.95 -3.81 -10.45
CA ILE A 89 -2.25 -4.92 -9.52
C ILE A 89 -3.61 -4.70 -8.85
N ASN A 90 -3.80 -3.53 -8.22
CA ASN A 90 -5.03 -3.21 -7.51
C ASN A 90 -6.25 -3.10 -8.43
N SER A 91 -6.06 -2.79 -9.72
CA SER A 91 -7.15 -2.72 -10.69
C SER A 91 -7.64 -4.10 -11.14
N LEU A 92 -6.85 -5.15 -10.90
CA LEU A 92 -7.19 -6.54 -11.20
C LEU A 92 -7.76 -7.28 -10.00
N LEU A 93 -7.55 -6.78 -8.77
CA LEU A 93 -8.01 -7.43 -7.54
C LEU A 93 -9.30 -6.79 -7.02
N ASP A 94 -10.31 -7.62 -6.74
CA ASP A 94 -11.48 -7.18 -6.00
C ASP A 94 -11.28 -7.42 -4.50
N PRO A 95 -11.81 -6.55 -3.63
CA PRO A 95 -11.96 -6.92 -2.22
C PRO A 95 -12.84 -8.17 -2.12
N PRO A 96 -12.46 -9.18 -1.32
CA PRO A 96 -13.31 -10.35 -1.15
C PRO A 96 -14.57 -9.98 -0.37
N ALA A 97 -15.61 -10.81 -0.47
CA ALA A 97 -16.91 -10.54 0.16
C ALA A 97 -16.85 -10.36 1.70
N GLN A 98 -15.81 -10.91 2.34
CA GLN A 98 -15.55 -10.79 3.77
C GLN A 98 -14.87 -9.46 4.15
N ALA A 99 -14.43 -8.65 3.18
CA ALA A 99 -13.81 -7.36 3.45
C ALA A 99 -14.87 -6.36 3.96
N VAL A 100 -14.59 -5.74 5.10
CA VAL A 100 -15.53 -4.85 5.80
C VAL A 100 -14.97 -3.45 5.93
N GLU A 101 -15.85 -2.48 6.20
CA GLU A 101 -15.42 -1.11 6.48
C GLU A 101 -14.96 -0.98 7.94
N ILE A 102 -13.67 -1.22 8.18
CA ILE A 102 -13.03 -0.97 9.47
C ILE A 102 -11.91 0.04 9.28
N ASN A 103 -11.87 1.01 10.17
CA ASN A 103 -10.81 2.01 10.23
C ASN A 103 -9.55 1.38 10.85
N ALA A 104 -8.47 1.30 10.07
CA ALA A 104 -7.18 0.79 10.54
C ALA A 104 -6.68 1.48 11.82
N ALA A 105 -6.95 2.78 11.99
CA ALA A 105 -6.55 3.50 13.20
C ALA A 105 -7.24 2.97 14.45
N ASP A 106 -8.54 2.65 14.36
CA ASP A 106 -9.33 2.16 15.48
C ASP A 106 -8.94 0.71 15.81
N LEU A 107 -8.72 -0.11 14.77
CA LEU A 107 -8.19 -1.47 14.92
C LEU A 107 -6.82 -1.49 15.61
N LEU A 108 -5.87 -0.65 15.15
CA LEU A 108 -4.54 -0.54 15.75
C LEU A 108 -4.63 -0.04 17.19
N ALA A 109 -5.50 0.93 17.47
CA ALA A 109 -5.69 1.46 18.82
C ALA A 109 -6.18 0.41 19.82
N GLU A 110 -6.97 -0.56 19.37
CA GLU A 110 -7.42 -1.69 20.17
C GLU A 110 -6.32 -2.76 20.30
N LYS A 111 -5.81 -3.26 19.17
CA LYS A 111 -4.88 -4.40 19.16
C LYS A 111 -3.54 -4.06 19.82
N ALA A 112 -3.12 -2.79 19.76
CA ALA A 112 -1.89 -2.30 20.36
C ALA A 112 -2.04 -1.72 21.78
N ALA A 113 -3.25 -1.73 22.36
CA ALA A 113 -3.47 -1.20 23.70
C ALA A 113 -2.54 -1.88 24.73
N GLY A 114 -1.71 -1.09 25.42
CA GLY A 114 -0.73 -1.59 26.39
C GLY A 114 0.47 -2.37 25.81
N LYS A 115 0.63 -2.40 24.48
CA LYS A 115 1.68 -3.17 23.78
C LYS A 115 2.74 -2.27 23.13
N THR A 116 3.82 -2.88 22.64
CA THR A 116 4.78 -2.20 21.76
C THR A 116 4.27 -2.21 20.32
N LEU A 117 4.00 -1.02 19.77
CA LEU A 117 3.60 -0.81 18.37
C LEU A 117 4.78 -0.24 17.57
N ALA A 118 5.10 -0.86 16.44
CA ALA A 118 5.89 -0.22 15.39
C ALA A 118 5.01 0.18 14.20
N VAL A 119 5.27 1.37 13.67
CA VAL A 119 4.64 1.89 12.45
C VAL A 119 5.75 2.14 11.44
N VAL A 120 5.69 1.48 10.29
CA VAL A 120 6.58 1.74 9.15
C VAL A 120 5.80 2.52 8.11
N GLY A 121 6.15 3.79 7.95
CA GLY A 121 5.42 4.77 7.17
C GLY A 121 4.74 5.83 8.04
N HIS A 122 4.49 6.99 7.46
CA HIS A 122 3.87 8.11 8.16
C HIS A 122 2.35 8.17 7.95
N PHE A 123 1.58 8.02 9.04
CA PHE A 123 0.12 8.18 9.00
C PHE A 123 -0.38 9.26 9.98
N PRO A 124 -1.36 10.12 9.57
CA PRO A 124 -1.90 11.15 10.44
C PRO A 124 -2.52 10.64 11.76
N PHE A 125 -2.95 9.39 11.81
CA PHE A 125 -3.60 8.80 12.99
C PHE A 125 -2.61 8.33 14.07
N VAL A 126 -1.31 8.19 13.76
CA VAL A 126 -0.30 7.61 14.65
C VAL A 126 -0.19 8.36 15.98
N ARG A 127 -0.26 9.70 15.94
CA ARG A 127 -0.26 10.54 17.14
C ARG A 127 -1.39 10.23 18.12
N ARG A 128 -2.52 9.71 17.65
CA ARG A 128 -3.66 9.33 18.52
C ARG A 128 -3.45 8.00 19.22
N LEU A 129 -2.47 7.20 18.79
CA LEU A 129 -2.15 5.89 19.36
C LEU A 129 -1.17 6.01 20.52
N GLU A 130 -0.39 7.08 20.58
CA GLU A 130 0.70 7.28 21.54
C GLU A 130 0.25 7.13 23.00
N SER A 131 -0.95 7.63 23.35
CA SER A 131 -1.51 7.52 24.70
C SER A 131 -2.16 6.16 25.02
N ARG A 132 -2.23 5.24 24.05
CA ARG A 132 -2.89 3.93 24.20
C ARG A 132 -1.90 2.77 24.22
N VAL A 133 -0.74 2.93 23.60
CA VAL A 133 0.29 1.90 23.51
C VAL A 133 1.29 2.04 24.67
N ARG A 134 1.97 0.95 25.02
CA ARG A 134 3.06 0.99 26.01
C ARG A 134 4.31 1.64 25.43
N ARG A 135 4.57 1.43 24.14
CA ARG A 135 5.67 2.05 23.40
C ARG A 135 5.29 2.18 21.93
N LEU A 136 5.61 3.33 21.34
CA LEU A 136 5.40 3.62 19.93
C LEU A 136 6.74 3.84 19.24
N TRP A 137 6.97 3.12 18.14
CA TRP A 137 8.06 3.37 17.21
C TRP A 137 7.49 3.77 15.86
N VAL A 138 8.03 4.84 15.27
CA VAL A 138 7.64 5.29 13.92
C VAL A 138 8.89 5.30 13.07
N PHE A 139 8.89 4.53 11.99
CA PHE A 139 10.00 4.36 11.07
C PHE A 139 9.63 4.94 9.72
N GLU A 140 10.48 5.81 9.18
CA GLU A 140 10.23 6.44 7.89
C GLU A 140 11.56 6.63 7.14
N ARG A 141 11.49 6.57 5.80
CA ARG A 141 12.68 6.80 4.95
C ARG A 141 13.16 8.25 5.04
N ARG A 142 12.23 9.17 5.28
CA ARG A 142 12.48 10.60 5.54
C ARG A 142 11.95 10.94 6.93
N PRO A 143 12.68 10.56 7.99
CA PRO A 143 12.21 10.72 9.35
C PRO A 143 12.01 12.20 9.69
N ARG A 144 10.91 12.49 10.37
CA ARG A 144 10.65 13.80 10.99
C ARG A 144 11.17 13.80 12.42
N PRO A 145 11.24 14.95 13.11
CA PRO A 145 11.57 14.97 14.53
C PRO A 145 10.65 14.02 15.32
N GLY A 146 11.26 13.01 15.97
CA GLY A 146 10.56 11.95 16.71
C GLY A 146 10.40 10.62 15.96
N ASP A 147 10.65 10.59 14.65
CA ASP A 147 10.68 9.36 13.84
C ASP A 147 12.09 8.75 13.85
N PHE A 148 12.18 7.47 13.54
CA PHE A 148 13.40 6.69 13.37
C PHE A 148 13.63 6.40 11.88
N ALA A 149 14.90 6.19 11.51
CA ALA A 149 15.27 5.79 10.15
C ALA A 149 14.70 4.39 9.84
N ALA A 150 14.19 4.18 8.62
CA ALA A 150 13.55 2.93 8.22
C ALA A 150 14.42 1.69 8.44
N GLU A 151 15.73 1.84 8.29
CA GLU A 151 16.75 0.79 8.42
C GLU A 151 16.86 0.26 9.87
N MET A 152 16.43 1.05 10.85
CA MET A 152 16.42 0.64 12.25
C MET A 152 15.29 -0.35 12.59
N PHE A 153 14.29 -0.48 11.71
CA PHE A 153 13.13 -1.32 11.98
C PHE A 153 13.51 -2.77 12.29
N THR A 154 14.41 -3.36 11.50
CA THR A 154 14.77 -4.79 11.62
C THR A 154 15.38 -5.15 12.97
N ALA A 155 16.08 -4.20 13.62
CA ALA A 155 16.63 -4.38 14.95
C ALA A 155 15.56 -4.29 16.06
N VAL A 156 14.48 -3.53 15.83
CA VAL A 156 13.42 -3.29 16.81
C VAL A 156 12.23 -4.24 16.63
N ALA A 157 11.99 -4.73 15.42
CA ALA A 157 10.86 -5.57 15.04
C ALA A 157 10.65 -6.81 15.94
N PRO A 158 11.70 -7.50 16.43
CA PRO A 158 11.53 -8.62 17.36
C PRO A 158 10.88 -8.25 18.70
N GLU A 159 10.96 -6.99 19.13
CA GLU A 159 10.36 -6.50 20.38
C GLU A 159 8.91 -6.00 20.20
N CYS A 160 8.45 -5.88 18.96
CA CYS A 160 7.15 -5.32 18.63
C CYS A 160 6.07 -6.39 18.62
N GLU A 161 4.96 -6.11 19.30
CA GLU A 161 3.82 -7.03 19.39
C GLU A 161 2.75 -6.70 18.34
N VAL A 162 2.74 -5.46 17.85
CA VAL A 162 1.86 -5.00 16.78
C VAL A 162 2.69 -4.21 15.77
N ILE A 163 2.45 -4.45 14.48
CA ILE A 163 3.12 -3.78 13.37
C ILE A 163 2.06 -3.14 12.47
N CYS A 164 2.20 -1.85 12.19
CA CYS A 164 1.49 -1.17 11.12
C CYS A 164 2.47 -0.94 9.98
N LEU A 165 2.28 -1.64 8.86
CA LEU A 165 3.18 -1.60 7.71
C LEU A 165 2.53 -0.87 6.54
N SER A 166 3.16 0.17 6.02
CA SER A 166 2.67 0.85 4.81
C SER A 166 2.73 -0.07 3.59
N ALA A 167 1.67 -0.11 2.78
CA ALA A 167 1.67 -0.84 1.51
C ALA A 167 2.69 -0.31 0.48
N THR A 168 3.20 0.92 0.66
CA THR A 168 4.30 1.44 -0.16
C THR A 168 5.60 0.65 0.01
N THR A 169 5.72 -0.16 1.06
CA THR A 169 6.86 -1.08 1.25
C THR A 169 6.92 -2.20 0.21
N ILE A 170 5.78 -2.55 -0.41
CA ILE A 170 5.76 -3.47 -1.56
C ILE A 170 6.41 -2.78 -2.76
N MET A 171 6.05 -1.51 -2.98
CA MET A 171 6.43 -0.72 -4.15
C MET A 171 7.91 -0.31 -4.14
N ASN A 172 8.54 -0.28 -2.97
CA ASN A 172 9.97 0.01 -2.82
C ASN A 172 10.79 -1.23 -2.43
N HIS A 173 10.20 -2.42 -2.56
CA HIS A 173 10.87 -3.72 -2.41
C HIS A 173 11.39 -4.04 -1.01
N THR A 174 10.87 -3.40 0.05
CA THR A 174 11.28 -3.68 1.43
C THR A 174 10.31 -4.55 2.21
N ALA A 175 9.08 -4.77 1.73
CA ALA A 175 8.03 -5.48 2.47
C ALA A 175 8.46 -6.85 2.99
N GLU A 176 9.08 -7.68 2.14
CA GLU A 176 9.48 -9.05 2.48
C GLU A 176 10.53 -9.08 3.60
N THR A 177 11.57 -8.25 3.52
CA THR A 177 12.59 -8.14 4.57
C THR A 177 12.03 -7.61 5.89
N LEU A 178 11.12 -6.62 5.82
CA LEU A 178 10.48 -6.08 7.02
C LEU A 178 9.60 -7.14 7.68
N LEU A 179 8.76 -7.84 6.91
CA LEU A 179 7.90 -8.91 7.42
C LEU A 179 8.71 -10.06 8.02
N ALA A 180 9.80 -10.47 7.37
CA ALA A 180 10.69 -11.53 7.87
C ALA A 180 11.43 -11.16 9.17
N SER A 181 11.53 -9.86 9.49
CA SER A 181 12.15 -9.38 10.73
C SER A 181 11.18 -9.34 11.91
N CYS A 182 9.87 -9.45 11.66
CA CYS A 182 8.86 -9.48 12.70
C CYS A 182 8.94 -10.80 13.47
N ARG A 183 8.66 -10.74 14.79
CA ARG A 183 8.46 -11.96 15.58
C ARG A 183 7.21 -12.73 15.07
N PRO A 184 7.20 -14.07 15.14
CA PRO A 184 6.09 -14.88 14.60
C PRO A 184 4.72 -14.56 15.19
N GLU A 185 4.66 -14.08 16.44
CA GLU A 185 3.41 -13.77 17.14
C GLU A 185 3.00 -12.28 17.04
N ALA A 186 3.71 -11.47 16.24
CA ALA A 186 3.33 -10.07 16.02
C ALA A 186 2.03 -9.99 15.22
N PHE A 187 1.13 -9.07 15.62
CA PHE A 187 -0.06 -8.77 14.84
C PHE A 187 0.26 -7.70 13.78
N VAL A 188 0.17 -8.06 12.50
CA VAL A 188 0.61 -7.22 11.39
C VAL A 188 -0.57 -6.69 10.57
N VAL A 189 -0.68 -5.37 10.49
CA VAL A 189 -1.68 -4.67 9.66
C VAL A 189 -0.96 -3.95 8.52
N MET A 190 -1.23 -4.35 7.28
CA MET A 190 -0.77 -3.60 6.10
C MET A 190 -1.78 -2.52 5.74
N VAL A 191 -1.35 -1.26 5.77
CA VAL A 191 -2.23 -0.09 5.66
C VAL A 191 -1.87 0.76 4.45
N GLY A 192 -2.90 1.19 3.73
CA GLY A 192 -2.82 2.30 2.79
C GLY A 192 -3.59 2.03 1.50
N PRO A 193 -3.88 3.08 0.70
CA PRO A 193 -4.63 2.91 -0.55
C PRO A 193 -3.95 1.98 -1.57
N SER A 194 -2.63 1.83 -1.48
CA SER A 194 -1.86 0.88 -2.27
C SER A 194 -2.02 -0.59 -1.85
N THR A 195 -2.63 -0.93 -0.70
CA THR A 195 -2.71 -2.33 -0.22
C THR A 195 -3.49 -3.21 -1.21
N PRO A 196 -2.89 -4.28 -1.76
CA PRO A 196 -3.58 -5.20 -2.65
C PRO A 196 -4.40 -6.20 -1.84
N PHE A 197 -5.65 -6.46 -2.25
CA PHE A 197 -6.50 -7.48 -1.62
C PHE A 197 -6.18 -8.87 -2.18
N THR A 198 -5.03 -9.42 -1.78
CA THR A 198 -4.56 -10.75 -2.17
C THR A 198 -4.25 -11.61 -0.95
N PRO A 199 -4.65 -12.90 -0.92
CA PRO A 199 -4.34 -13.78 0.19
C PRO A 199 -2.84 -14.07 0.33
N VAL A 200 -2.05 -13.86 -0.73
CA VAL A 200 -0.59 -14.06 -0.73
C VAL A 200 0.06 -13.33 0.45
N LEU A 201 -0.38 -12.11 0.79
CA LEU A 201 0.19 -11.36 1.91
C LEU A 201 0.00 -12.03 3.26
N PHE A 202 -1.04 -12.85 3.41
CA PHE A 202 -1.21 -13.66 4.62
C PHE A 202 -0.12 -14.74 4.69
N ASP A 203 0.30 -15.34 3.59
CA ASP A 203 1.38 -16.34 3.64
C ASP A 203 2.74 -15.73 4.04
N TYR A 204 2.88 -14.39 3.93
CA TYR A 204 4.05 -13.63 4.36
C TYR A 204 3.89 -12.95 5.74
N GLY A 205 2.93 -13.40 6.55
CA GLY A 205 2.80 -12.97 7.94
C GLY A 205 2.00 -11.68 8.17
N VAL A 206 1.28 -11.19 7.16
CA VAL A 206 0.26 -10.14 7.39
C VAL A 206 -0.99 -10.78 8.00
N ASP A 207 -1.67 -10.08 8.91
CA ASP A 207 -2.95 -10.53 9.48
C ASP A 207 -4.13 -9.75 8.91
N VAL A 208 -3.94 -8.46 8.63
CA VAL A 208 -4.99 -7.58 8.13
C VAL A 208 -4.49 -6.70 6.99
N LEU A 209 -5.24 -6.69 5.89
CA LEU A 209 -5.08 -5.83 4.73
C LEU A 209 -6.09 -4.69 4.81
N ALA A 210 -5.64 -3.50 5.18
CA ALA A 210 -6.45 -2.29 5.27
C ALA A 210 -6.16 -1.36 4.07
N GLY A 211 -6.89 -1.62 2.99
CA GLY A 211 -6.73 -0.95 1.71
C GLY A 211 -7.85 0.01 1.34
N SER A 212 -7.92 0.33 0.05
CA SER A 212 -9.01 1.13 -0.52
C SER A 212 -9.53 0.49 -1.80
N VAL A 213 -10.81 0.73 -2.09
CA VAL A 213 -11.50 0.21 -3.27
C VAL A 213 -12.09 1.40 -4.02
N VAL A 214 -11.78 1.51 -5.31
CA VAL A 214 -12.37 2.53 -6.18
C VAL A 214 -13.76 2.04 -6.59
N THR A 215 -14.79 2.72 -6.08
CA THR A 215 -16.20 2.39 -6.34
C THR A 215 -16.80 3.20 -7.49
N ASP A 216 -16.20 4.35 -7.81
CA ASP A 216 -16.58 5.22 -8.94
C ASP A 216 -15.31 5.94 -9.43
N ALA A 217 -14.69 5.39 -10.48
CA ALA A 217 -13.46 5.92 -11.05
C ALA A 217 -13.63 7.33 -11.65
N PRO A 218 -14.68 7.63 -12.45
CA PRO A 218 -14.94 9.00 -12.90
C PRO A 218 -15.03 10.01 -11.75
N GLN A 219 -15.75 9.69 -10.66
CA GLN A 219 -15.84 10.58 -9.51
C GLN A 219 -14.49 10.74 -8.81
N ALA A 220 -13.77 9.64 -8.54
CA ALA A 220 -12.46 9.70 -7.90
C ALA A 220 -11.48 10.57 -8.72
N LEU A 221 -11.43 10.36 -10.04
CA LEU A 221 -10.52 11.07 -10.94
C LEU A 221 -10.70 12.59 -10.93
N ARG A 222 -11.92 13.11 -10.70
CA ARG A 222 -12.13 14.56 -10.55
C ARG A 222 -11.28 15.15 -9.44
N TYR A 223 -11.24 14.47 -8.28
CA TYR A 223 -10.46 14.90 -7.13
C TYR A 223 -8.97 14.61 -7.32
N LEU A 224 -8.62 13.44 -7.85
CA LEU A 224 -7.22 13.04 -8.02
C LEU A 224 -6.47 13.98 -8.96
N LYS A 225 -7.10 14.36 -10.10
CA LYS A 225 -6.53 15.28 -11.08
C LYS A 225 -6.30 16.69 -10.54
N GLU A 226 -7.03 17.08 -9.49
CA GLU A 226 -6.90 18.38 -8.80
C GLU A 226 -5.99 18.31 -7.56
N GLY A 227 -5.29 17.19 -7.33
CA GLY A 227 -4.33 17.06 -6.24
C GLY A 227 -4.96 16.76 -4.88
N ALA A 228 -6.13 16.14 -4.84
CA ALA A 228 -6.73 15.73 -3.57
C ALA A 228 -5.85 14.70 -2.82
N VAL A 229 -5.70 14.89 -1.52
CA VAL A 229 -5.12 13.87 -0.62
C VAL A 229 -6.21 12.90 -0.14
N PHE A 230 -5.82 11.76 0.45
CA PHE A 230 -6.77 10.68 0.78
C PHE A 230 -7.93 11.14 1.68
N ARG A 231 -7.68 12.07 2.61
CA ARG A 231 -8.72 12.65 3.48
C ARG A 231 -9.84 13.33 2.67
N GLN A 232 -9.50 13.94 1.54
CA GLN A 232 -10.46 14.57 0.64
C GLN A 232 -11.14 13.55 -0.28
N LEU A 233 -10.55 12.37 -0.50
CA LEU A 233 -11.06 11.33 -1.41
C LEU A 233 -12.05 10.36 -0.74
N LYS A 234 -11.95 10.15 0.58
CA LYS A 234 -12.81 9.21 1.33
C LYS A 234 -14.29 9.51 1.08
N GLY A 235 -15.03 8.51 0.60
CA GLY A 235 -16.47 8.61 0.31
C GLY A 235 -16.81 9.31 -1.01
N ARG A 236 -15.80 9.65 -1.84
CA ARG A 236 -15.95 10.30 -3.16
C ARG A 236 -15.35 9.40 -4.24
N GLY A 237 -15.99 8.26 -4.46
CA GLY A 237 -15.57 7.25 -5.44
C GLY A 237 -14.49 6.29 -4.92
N VAL A 238 -14.08 6.44 -3.66
CA VAL A 238 -13.17 5.51 -2.97
C VAL A 238 -13.69 5.20 -1.57
N GLN A 239 -13.68 3.91 -1.22
CA GLN A 239 -14.06 3.40 0.10
C GLN A 239 -12.91 2.67 0.75
N LEU A 240 -12.83 2.77 2.08
CA LEU A 240 -11.89 1.95 2.87
C LEU A 240 -12.47 0.56 3.07
N ARG A 241 -11.62 -0.45 2.92
CA ARG A 241 -11.97 -1.84 3.19
C ARG A 241 -10.82 -2.51 3.92
N SER A 242 -11.17 -3.38 4.86
CA SER A 242 -10.24 -4.17 5.65
C SER A 242 -10.60 -5.64 5.51
N TRP A 243 -9.61 -6.46 5.16
CA TRP A 243 -9.75 -7.91 5.03
C TRP A 243 -8.71 -8.60 5.91
N ALA A 244 -9.12 -9.57 6.70
CA ALA A 244 -8.23 -10.30 7.59
C ALA A 244 -8.14 -11.78 7.26
N ARG A 245 -6.99 -12.38 7.62
CA ARG A 245 -6.75 -13.81 7.55
C ARG A 245 -7.80 -14.58 8.33
N SER A 246 -8.06 -14.19 9.58
CA SER A 246 -9.14 -14.73 10.40
C SER A 246 -10.22 -13.68 10.62
N PRO A 247 -11.53 -14.01 10.44
CA PRO A 247 -12.62 -13.09 10.75
C PRO A 247 -12.66 -12.60 12.21
N LYS A 248 -11.92 -13.24 13.13
CA LYS A 248 -11.77 -12.79 14.52
C LYS A 248 -10.83 -11.60 14.67
N ASP A 249 -9.91 -11.41 13.74
CA ASP A 249 -8.90 -10.34 13.80
C ASP A 249 -9.50 -8.96 13.56
N LEU A 250 -10.69 -8.93 12.94
CA LEU A 250 -11.50 -7.73 12.70
C LEU A 250 -12.59 -7.51 13.77
N ARG A 251 -12.65 -8.37 14.80
CA ARG A 251 -13.61 -8.26 15.90
C ARG A 251 -12.96 -7.65 17.13
N HIS A 252 -13.80 -6.95 17.89
CA HIS A 252 -13.56 -6.50 19.26
C HIS A 252 -13.46 -7.69 20.22
#